data_AF-A0A813HX39-F1
#
_entry.id   AF-A0A813HX39-F1
#
_cell.length_a   1.000
_cell.length_b   1.000
_cell.length_c   1.000
_cell.angle_alpha   90.00
_cell.angle_beta   90.00
_cell.angle_gamma   90.00
#
_symmetry.space_group_name_H-M   'P 1'
#
loop_
_entity.id
_entity.type
_entity.pdbx_description
1 polymer ?
#
loop_
_entity_poly.entity_id
_entity_poly.type
_entity_poly.pdbx_seq_one_letter_code
_entity_poly.pdbx_strand_id
1 'polypeptide(L)'
;MANNAVVMEEGLGEDEDLIKNQTKELMSNTCWLSYCLCCGTGCSNCCDPLFLGTFKFLCCEGLCSTAPGYGEDGCCNTLSKCCCLVNVGSFPPGGGGNDGVPCFACCNIRCGGEGGQEDGASKYEQLVRDTFLCSYCLCCGLGCSSPSDPLFLGTLKCCCLKTSFATSPACDEATGCCYIQSKCCCCIQALTLPPGGGKSDGIPALACCGVTIWSGEKGDADSDEEARS
;
A
#
# COMPACT_ATOMS: atom_id res chain seq x y z
N MET A 1 -28.47 9.84 -14.62
CA MET A 1 -27.22 9.45 -15.29
C MET A 1 -26.42 8.68 -14.24
N ALA A 2 -26.37 7.36 -14.36
CA ALA A 2 -25.51 6.56 -13.50
C ALA A 2 -24.07 6.78 -13.99
N ASN A 3 -23.24 7.45 -13.18
CA ASN A 3 -21.81 7.48 -13.42
C ASN A 3 -21.32 6.04 -13.24
N ASN A 4 -21.01 5.37 -14.35
CA ASN A 4 -20.17 4.18 -14.32
C ASN A 4 -18.83 4.64 -13.73
N ALA A 5 -18.64 4.43 -12.43
CA ALA A 5 -17.32 4.45 -11.82
C ALA A 5 -16.56 3.30 -12.47
N VAL A 6 -15.84 3.61 -13.56
CA VAL A 6 -14.82 2.72 -14.08
C VAL A 6 -13.76 2.69 -12.99
N VAL A 7 -13.78 1.63 -12.18
CA VAL A 7 -12.71 1.34 -11.23
C VAL A 7 -11.48 1.06 -12.09
N MET A 8 -10.61 2.05 -12.23
CA MET A 8 -9.36 1.94 -12.99
C MET A 8 -8.33 1.23 -12.08
N GLU A 9 -8.25 -0.10 -12.22
CA GLU A 9 -7.40 -0.99 -11.39
C GLU A 9 -6.02 -1.31 -11.98
N GLU A 10 -5.75 -1.06 -13.28
CA GLU A 10 -4.69 -1.79 -14.01
C GLU A 10 -3.23 -1.27 -13.92
N GLY A 11 -2.85 -0.42 -12.96
CA GLY A 11 -1.48 0.16 -12.95
C GLY A 11 -0.69 0.08 -11.65
N LEU A 12 -1.38 -0.16 -10.52
CA LEU A 12 -0.74 -0.33 -9.20
C LEU A 12 -0.87 -1.77 -8.69
N GLY A 13 -1.66 -2.59 -9.40
CA GLY A 13 -1.99 -3.94 -8.97
C GLY A 13 -0.75 -4.78 -8.73
N GLU A 14 0.26 -4.74 -9.60
CA GLU A 14 1.37 -5.70 -9.52
C GLU A 14 2.21 -5.55 -8.24
N ASP A 15 2.71 -4.34 -7.94
CA ASP A 15 3.48 -4.09 -6.71
C ASP A 15 2.62 -4.24 -5.46
N GLU A 16 1.37 -3.77 -5.50
CA GLU A 16 0.43 -3.87 -4.38
C GLU A 16 0.07 -5.33 -4.06
N ASP A 17 -0.27 -6.11 -5.08
CA ASP A 17 -0.58 -7.53 -4.96
C ASP A 17 0.64 -8.31 -4.48
N LEU A 18 1.84 -7.96 -4.95
CA LEU A 18 3.09 -8.55 -4.45
C LEU A 18 3.26 -8.30 -2.95
N ILE A 19 3.10 -7.05 -2.50
CA ILE A 19 3.21 -6.67 -1.08
C ILE A 19 2.12 -7.36 -0.25
N LYS A 20 0.88 -7.42 -0.75
CA LYS A 20 -0.24 -8.11 -0.08
C LYS A 20 0.03 -9.61 0.05
N ASN A 21 0.53 -10.25 -1.00
CA ASN A 21 0.92 -11.66 -0.98
C ASN A 21 2.09 -11.94 -0.02
N GLN A 22 3.13 -11.09 -0.03
CA GLN A 22 4.24 -11.18 0.92
C GLN A 22 3.76 -11.01 2.36
N THR A 23 2.83 -10.09 2.60
CA THR A 23 2.28 -9.86 3.94
C THR A 23 1.49 -11.07 4.41
N LYS A 24 0.66 -11.65 3.55
CA LYS A 24 -0.09 -12.88 3.84
C LYS A 24 0.84 -14.06 4.17
N GLU A 25 1.86 -14.29 3.35
CA GLU A 25 2.86 -15.34 3.59
C GLU A 25 3.57 -15.11 4.94
N LEU A 26 3.94 -13.87 5.22
CA LEU A 26 4.57 -13.49 6.48
C LEU A 26 3.68 -13.76 7.70
N MET A 27 2.39 -13.38 7.65
CA MET A 27 1.45 -13.64 8.75
C MET A 27 1.28 -15.14 8.97
N SER A 28 1.23 -15.91 7.89
CA SER A 28 1.08 -17.38 7.93
C SER A 28 2.31 -18.07 8.55
N ASN A 29 3.50 -17.53 8.32
CA ASN A 29 4.77 -18.05 8.85
C ASN A 29 5.17 -17.45 10.21
N THR A 30 4.32 -16.62 10.82
CA THR A 30 4.64 -15.93 12.07
C THR A 30 4.58 -16.88 13.28
N CYS A 31 5.63 -16.87 14.10
CA CYS A 31 5.61 -17.48 15.43
C CYS A 31 4.90 -16.54 16.41
N TRP A 32 3.59 -16.74 16.57
CA TRP A 32 2.76 -15.90 17.43
C TRP A 32 3.11 -16.06 18.91
N LEU A 33 3.59 -14.99 19.54
CA LEU A 33 3.85 -14.98 20.98
C LEU A 33 2.53 -14.92 21.75
N SER A 34 1.64 -14.02 21.30
CA SER A 34 0.29 -13.86 21.83
C SER A 34 -0.57 -13.21 20.76
N TYR A 35 -1.67 -13.85 20.39
CA TYR A 35 -2.72 -13.26 19.57
C TYR A 35 -4.06 -13.59 20.20
N CYS A 36 -4.88 -12.58 20.48
CA CYS A 36 -6.19 -12.75 21.11
C CYS A 36 -7.23 -11.90 20.39
N LEU A 37 -8.09 -12.57 19.63
CA LEU A 37 -9.24 -12.01 18.91
C LEU A 37 -8.86 -10.97 17.85
N CYS A 38 -8.61 -9.73 18.27
CA CYS A 38 -8.44 -8.60 17.38
C CYS A 38 -6.99 -8.17 17.22
N CYS A 39 -6.08 -8.59 18.11
CA CYS A 39 -4.71 -8.13 18.05
C CYS A 39 -3.72 -9.13 18.64
N GLY A 40 -2.47 -9.01 18.20
CA GLY A 40 -1.39 -9.81 18.71
C GLY A 40 -0.03 -9.38 18.22
N THR A 41 0.96 -10.08 18.75
CA THR A 41 2.35 -9.94 18.39
C THR A 41 2.99 -11.30 18.20
N GLY A 42 3.94 -11.35 17.28
CA GLY A 42 4.69 -12.53 16.95
C GLY A 42 6.11 -12.19 16.55
N CYS A 43 6.87 -13.23 16.23
CA CYS A 43 8.21 -13.13 15.72
C CYS A 43 8.31 -13.81 14.35
N SER A 44 9.14 -13.26 13.48
CA SER A 44 9.52 -13.85 12.19
C SER A 44 11.02 -13.68 11.94
N ASN A 45 11.49 -14.09 10.77
CA ASN A 45 12.88 -13.89 10.34
C ASN A 45 13.24 -12.39 10.33
N CYS A 46 14.40 -12.03 10.88
CA CYS A 46 14.78 -10.64 11.12
C CYS A 46 15.03 -9.81 9.84
N CYS A 47 15.49 -10.43 8.76
CA CYS A 47 16.13 -9.71 7.66
C CYS A 47 15.35 -9.66 6.34
N ASP A 48 14.19 -10.31 6.24
CA ASP A 48 13.49 -10.43 4.95
C ASP A 48 11.96 -10.46 5.12
N PRO A 49 11.23 -9.39 4.76
CA PRO A 49 11.71 -8.02 4.61
C PRO A 49 12.05 -7.38 5.98
N LEU A 50 12.87 -6.33 6.00
CA LEU A 50 13.21 -5.60 7.24
C LEU A 50 12.01 -4.77 7.75
N PHE A 51 11.27 -4.16 6.84
CA PHE A 51 10.05 -3.42 7.12
C PHE A 51 9.00 -3.76 6.07
N LEU A 52 7.83 -4.17 6.54
CA LEU A 52 6.67 -4.44 5.70
C LEU A 52 5.44 -4.14 6.54
N GLY A 53 4.47 -3.45 5.96
CA GLY A 53 3.21 -3.26 6.62
C GLY A 53 2.09 -2.96 5.65
N THR A 54 0.91 -3.45 5.99
CA THR A 54 -0.34 -3.10 5.36
C THR A 54 -1.27 -2.61 6.45
N PHE A 55 -2.07 -1.61 6.15
CA PHE A 55 -3.06 -1.12 7.08
C PHE A 55 -4.29 -0.64 6.34
N LYS A 56 -5.42 -0.77 7.02
CA LYS A 56 -6.68 -0.18 6.61
C LYS A 56 -7.33 0.43 7.83
N PHE A 57 -7.78 1.66 7.68
CA PHE A 57 -8.61 2.34 8.65
C PHE A 57 -9.81 2.93 7.92
N LEU A 58 -10.94 2.23 8.00
CA LEU A 58 -12.15 2.57 7.25
C LEU A 58 -11.86 2.59 5.75
N CYS A 59 -12.04 3.75 5.11
CA CYS A 59 -11.83 3.94 3.68
C CYS A 59 -10.39 4.28 3.29
N CYS A 60 -9.44 4.31 4.23
CA CYS A 60 -8.04 4.58 3.93
C CYS A 60 -7.24 3.29 4.05
N GLU A 61 -6.72 2.82 2.93
CA GLU A 61 -5.84 1.65 2.87
C GLU A 61 -4.43 2.11 2.48
N GLY A 62 -3.42 1.51 3.07
CA GLY A 62 -2.04 1.84 2.78
C GLY A 62 -1.10 0.67 2.98
N LEU A 63 0.02 0.77 2.28
CA LEU A 63 1.08 -0.21 2.21
C LEU A 63 2.39 0.50 2.54
N CYS A 64 3.28 -0.19 3.20
CA CYS A 64 4.62 0.28 3.45
C CYS A 64 5.60 -0.88 3.30
N SER A 65 6.68 -0.65 2.58
CA SER A 65 7.68 -1.67 2.32
C SER A 65 9.07 -1.04 2.22
N THR A 66 10.10 -1.87 2.37
CA THR A 66 11.44 -1.47 2.02
C THR A 66 11.62 -1.40 0.51
N ALA A 67 12.29 -0.35 0.03
CA ALA A 67 12.66 -0.15 -1.36
C ALA A 67 14.15 0.17 -1.48
N PRO A 68 14.77 0.07 -2.67
CA PRO A 68 16.13 0.55 -2.89
C PRO A 68 16.25 2.04 -2.54
N GLY A 69 17.27 2.40 -1.74
CA GLY A 69 17.49 3.76 -1.27
C GLY A 69 17.68 4.80 -2.38
N TYR A 70 18.11 4.36 -3.56
CA TYR A 70 18.20 5.14 -4.79
C TYR A 70 17.82 4.23 -5.96
N GLY A 71 16.99 4.73 -6.87
CA GLY A 71 16.48 3.98 -8.03
C GLY A 71 15.77 4.92 -9.00
N GLU A 72 14.85 4.38 -9.80
CA GLU A 72 14.09 5.15 -10.79
C GLU A 72 13.25 6.26 -10.13
N ASP A 73 12.61 5.96 -9.01
CA ASP A 73 11.87 6.93 -8.17
C ASP A 73 12.76 8.01 -7.50
N GLY A 74 14.08 7.99 -7.70
CA GLY A 74 15.04 8.83 -6.97
C GLY A 74 15.25 8.40 -5.52
N CYS A 75 15.75 9.32 -4.68
CA CYS A 75 15.98 9.10 -3.24
C CYS A 75 14.73 9.44 -2.42
N CYS A 76 14.10 10.56 -2.73
CA CYS A 76 12.83 10.95 -2.14
C CYS A 76 11.82 11.22 -3.26
N ASN A 77 10.62 10.69 -3.11
CA ASN A 77 9.49 10.96 -3.99
C ASN A 77 8.27 11.19 -3.12
N THR A 78 7.44 12.16 -3.47
CA THR A 78 6.18 12.42 -2.81
C THR A 78 5.17 12.79 -3.86
N LEU A 79 4.05 12.11 -3.87
CA LEU A 79 2.87 12.50 -4.61
C LEU A 79 1.70 12.36 -3.65
N SER A 80 0.92 13.41 -3.47
CA SER A 80 -0.29 13.34 -2.67
C SER A 80 -1.41 14.12 -3.35
N LYS A 81 -2.52 13.44 -3.59
CA LYS A 81 -3.78 13.99 -4.05
C LYS A 81 -4.76 14.04 -2.88
N CYS A 82 -5.36 15.21 -2.68
CA CYS A 82 -6.46 15.44 -1.76
C CYS A 82 -7.56 16.20 -2.52
N CYS A 83 -8.62 15.50 -2.88
CA CYS A 83 -9.66 15.97 -3.79
C CYS A 83 -9.07 16.39 -5.15
N CYS A 84 -9.01 17.69 -5.43
CA CYS A 84 -8.42 18.25 -6.63
C CYS A 84 -6.99 18.74 -6.41
N LEU A 85 -6.50 18.85 -5.17
CA LEU A 85 -5.17 19.38 -4.90
C LEU A 85 -4.15 18.27 -5.02
N VAL A 86 -3.11 18.49 -5.82
CA VAL A 86 -2.02 17.56 -6.04
C VAL A 86 -0.71 18.22 -5.60
N ASN A 87 -0.04 17.64 -4.62
CA ASN A 87 1.32 17.99 -4.24
C ASN A 87 2.26 16.94 -4.84
N VAL A 88 3.33 17.41 -5.48
CA VAL A 88 4.33 16.57 -6.13
C VAL A 88 5.69 17.01 -5.64
N GLY A 89 6.57 16.07 -5.34
CA GLY A 89 7.95 16.35 -5.02
C GLY A 89 8.85 15.18 -5.36
N SER A 90 10.04 15.48 -5.87
CA SER A 90 11.05 14.48 -6.16
C SER A 90 12.45 15.04 -5.87
N PHE A 91 13.30 14.20 -5.30
CA PHE A 91 14.69 14.53 -5.02
C PHE A 91 15.58 13.34 -5.44
N PRO A 92 16.54 13.55 -6.36
CA PRO A 92 16.88 14.81 -7.03
C PRO A 92 15.77 15.35 -7.95
N PRO A 93 15.77 16.66 -8.29
CA PRO A 93 14.83 17.27 -9.23
C PRO A 93 14.70 16.48 -10.55
N GLY A 94 13.46 16.29 -11.02
CA GLY A 94 13.16 15.55 -12.26
C GLY A 94 13.35 14.04 -12.10
N GLY A 95 12.80 13.46 -11.04
CA GLY A 95 13.02 12.10 -10.55
C GLY A 95 12.99 11.00 -11.61
N GLY A 96 14.16 10.71 -12.19
CA GLY A 96 14.26 9.71 -13.27
C GLY A 96 13.68 10.24 -14.60
N GLY A 97 14.09 9.66 -15.72
CA GLY A 97 13.64 10.13 -17.05
C GLY A 97 12.13 10.02 -17.28
N ASN A 98 11.44 9.19 -16.50
CA ASN A 98 10.08 8.71 -16.80
C ASN A 98 9.01 9.08 -15.76
N ASP A 99 9.30 9.85 -14.69
CA ASP A 99 8.30 10.14 -13.64
C ASP A 99 7.23 11.19 -14.05
N GLY A 100 7.41 11.84 -15.20
CA GLY A 100 6.53 12.90 -15.69
C GLY A 100 6.60 14.21 -14.89
N VAL A 101 7.54 14.32 -13.93
CA VAL A 101 7.71 15.48 -13.07
C VAL A 101 8.69 16.46 -13.74
N PRO A 102 8.28 17.70 -14.04
CA PRO A 102 9.18 18.67 -14.65
C PRO A 102 10.19 19.20 -13.63
N CYS A 103 11.40 19.56 -14.05
CA CYS A 103 12.33 20.31 -13.19
C CYS A 103 11.75 21.65 -12.72
N PHE A 104 10.95 22.29 -13.57
CA PHE A 104 10.27 23.54 -13.27
C PHE A 104 8.90 23.60 -13.95
N ALA A 105 7.89 24.10 -13.24
CA ALA A 105 6.61 24.47 -13.83
C ALA A 105 6.06 25.77 -13.25
N CYS A 106 5.41 26.57 -14.08
CA CYS A 106 4.67 27.76 -13.66
C CYS A 106 3.42 27.90 -14.53
N CYS A 107 2.24 27.89 -13.93
CA CYS A 107 0.96 27.96 -14.65
C CYS A 107 0.87 26.93 -15.79
N ASN A 108 1.26 25.69 -15.49
CA ASN A 108 1.31 24.53 -16.39
C ASN A 108 2.28 24.66 -17.59
N ILE A 109 3.10 25.71 -17.65
CA ILE A 109 4.27 25.76 -18.52
C ILE A 109 5.36 24.92 -17.86
N ARG A 110 5.69 23.78 -18.46
CA ARG A 110 6.64 22.79 -17.93
C ARG A 110 7.99 22.90 -18.63
N CYS A 111 9.09 22.88 -17.87
CA CYS A 111 10.46 22.97 -18.36
C CYS A 111 11.32 21.86 -17.72
N GLY A 112 12.19 21.23 -18.52
CA GLY A 112 13.15 20.24 -18.02
C GLY A 112 12.52 18.92 -17.59
N GLY A 113 11.50 18.46 -18.32
CA GLY A 113 10.99 17.09 -18.22
C GLY A 113 10.98 16.48 -19.61
N GLU A 114 11.37 15.21 -19.73
CA GLU A 114 11.22 14.48 -20.97
C GLU A 114 9.72 14.23 -21.17
N GLY A 115 9.19 14.65 -22.31
CA GLY A 115 7.80 14.42 -22.67
C GLY A 115 7.60 12.93 -22.94
N GLY A 116 7.57 12.11 -21.88
CA GLY A 116 7.37 10.67 -21.96
C GLY A 116 6.06 10.39 -22.68
N GLN A 117 6.16 9.95 -23.92
CA GLN A 117 5.05 9.42 -24.68
C GLN A 117 5.29 7.92 -24.77
N GLU A 118 4.92 7.21 -23.70
CA GLU A 118 5.04 5.75 -23.66
C GLU A 118 3.72 5.13 -23.21
N ASP A 119 3.28 4.15 -24.00
CA ASP A 119 2.29 3.17 -23.58
C ASP A 119 2.85 2.44 -22.35
N GLY A 120 2.17 2.54 -21.20
CA GLY A 120 2.61 1.90 -19.94
C GLY A 120 2.91 2.84 -18.78
N ALA A 121 2.66 4.15 -18.91
CA ALA A 121 2.85 5.09 -17.80
C ALA A 121 2.06 4.67 -16.55
N SER A 122 2.72 4.73 -15.38
CA SER A 122 2.09 4.39 -14.11
C SER A 122 0.92 5.32 -13.79
N LYS A 123 -0.02 4.88 -12.94
CA LYS A 123 -1.17 5.72 -12.51
C LYS A 123 -0.72 7.05 -11.89
N TYR A 124 0.42 7.05 -11.21
CA TYR A 124 1.01 8.23 -10.60
C TYR A 124 1.57 9.20 -11.65
N GLU A 125 2.30 8.69 -12.64
CA GLU A 125 2.79 9.49 -13.78
C GLU A 125 1.64 10.12 -14.55
N GLN A 126 0.60 9.34 -14.86
CA GLN A 126 -0.60 9.84 -15.52
C GLN A 126 -1.26 10.95 -14.70
N LEU A 127 -1.39 10.77 -13.38
CA LEU A 127 -1.93 11.81 -12.49
C LEU A 127 -1.09 13.09 -12.51
N VAL A 128 0.25 12.99 -12.41
CA VAL A 128 1.15 14.15 -12.47
C VAL A 128 1.08 14.84 -13.83
N ARG A 129 0.95 14.08 -14.91
CA ARG A 129 0.81 14.58 -16.28
C ARG A 129 -0.49 15.35 -16.46
N ASP A 130 -1.61 14.79 -16.00
CA ASP A 130 -2.94 15.37 -16.12
C ASP A 130 -3.19 16.55 -15.15
N THR A 131 -2.33 16.68 -14.13
CA THR A 131 -2.40 17.78 -13.17
C THR A 131 -2.02 19.11 -13.81
N PHE A 132 -2.86 20.13 -13.65
CA PHE A 132 -2.48 21.51 -13.92
C PHE A 132 -1.52 21.99 -12.83
N LEU A 133 -0.23 22.06 -13.12
CA LEU A 133 0.77 22.51 -12.13
C LEU A 133 0.71 24.03 -11.96
N CYS A 134 0.28 24.50 -10.79
CA CYS A 134 0.30 25.93 -10.45
C CYS A 134 1.75 26.42 -10.34
N SER A 135 2.57 25.68 -9.59
CA SER A 135 4.00 25.91 -9.47
C SER A 135 4.72 24.59 -9.18
N TYR A 136 5.89 24.43 -9.74
CA TYR A 136 6.84 23.38 -9.38
C TYR A 136 8.25 23.97 -9.50
N CYS A 137 9.06 23.87 -8.46
CA CYS A 137 10.40 24.42 -8.47
C CYS A 137 11.37 23.45 -7.78
N LEU A 138 12.32 22.93 -8.56
CA LEU A 138 13.34 21.99 -8.13
C LEU A 138 12.74 20.65 -7.68
N CYS A 139 12.28 20.55 -6.43
CA CYS A 139 11.92 19.28 -5.81
C CYS A 139 10.50 19.26 -5.24
N CYS A 140 9.73 20.33 -5.37
CA CYS A 140 8.36 20.37 -4.89
C CYS A 140 7.47 21.29 -5.74
N GLY A 141 6.19 20.95 -5.79
CA GLY A 141 5.20 21.72 -6.49
C GLY A 141 3.77 21.38 -6.10
N LEU A 142 2.87 22.28 -6.45
CA LEU A 142 1.44 22.19 -6.22
C LEU A 142 0.71 22.34 -7.55
N GLY A 143 -0.32 21.56 -7.72
CA GLY A 143 -1.22 21.63 -8.86
C GLY A 143 -2.65 21.25 -8.51
N CYS A 144 -3.48 21.31 -9.53
CA CYS A 144 -4.88 20.93 -9.48
C CYS A 144 -5.17 19.86 -10.53
N SER A 145 -5.77 18.74 -10.12
CA SER A 145 -6.31 17.72 -11.02
C SER A 145 -7.83 17.75 -11.01
N SER A 146 -8.45 17.04 -11.94
CA SER A 146 -9.89 16.76 -11.88
C SER A 146 -10.25 16.04 -10.56
N PRO A 147 -11.42 16.33 -9.96
CA PRO A 147 -11.92 15.61 -8.79
C PRO A 147 -12.44 14.23 -9.22
N SER A 148 -11.52 13.36 -9.61
CA SER A 148 -11.76 11.97 -9.97
C SER A 148 -11.39 11.03 -8.83
N ASP A 149 -11.93 9.82 -8.84
CA ASP A 149 -11.49 8.74 -7.98
C ASP A 149 -10.05 8.30 -8.34
N PRO A 150 -9.15 8.04 -7.37
CA PRO A 150 -9.31 8.23 -5.92
C PRO A 150 -9.34 9.70 -5.49
N LEU A 151 -10.19 10.02 -4.51
CA LEU A 151 -10.23 11.35 -3.86
C LEU A 151 -8.99 11.60 -3.00
N PHE A 152 -8.51 10.55 -2.33
CA PHE A 152 -7.24 10.59 -1.61
C PHE A 152 -6.32 9.52 -2.16
N LEU A 153 -5.14 9.94 -2.56
CA LEU A 153 -4.09 9.07 -3.05
C LEU A 153 -2.77 9.65 -2.61
N GLY A 154 -1.84 8.80 -2.20
CA GLY A 154 -0.49 9.25 -2.04
C GLY A 154 0.53 8.15 -2.16
N THR A 155 1.73 8.56 -2.50
CA THR A 155 2.94 7.77 -2.40
C THR A 155 4.02 8.66 -1.80
N LEU A 156 4.81 8.06 -0.93
CA LEU A 156 5.94 8.68 -0.26
C LEU A 156 7.08 7.69 -0.28
N LYS A 157 8.15 8.04 -0.97
CA LYS A 157 9.45 7.40 -0.82
C LYS A 157 10.38 8.34 -0.06
N CYS A 158 11.02 7.81 0.98
CA CYS A 158 12.08 8.50 1.69
C CYS A 158 13.23 7.50 1.93
N CYS A 159 14.30 7.65 1.15
CA CYS A 159 15.41 6.71 1.12
C CYS A 159 14.91 5.28 0.84
N CYS A 160 15.07 4.37 1.81
CA CYS A 160 14.75 2.95 1.66
C CYS A 160 13.32 2.59 2.07
N LEU A 161 12.47 3.55 2.40
CA LEU A 161 11.08 3.32 2.78
C LEU A 161 10.15 3.87 1.72
N LYS A 162 9.23 3.04 1.24
CA LYS A 162 8.17 3.41 0.31
C LYS A 162 6.83 3.13 0.99
N THR A 163 5.95 4.13 0.96
CA THR A 163 4.60 4.06 1.49
C THR A 163 3.64 4.50 0.41
N SER A 164 2.60 3.72 0.15
CA SER A 164 1.47 4.13 -0.69
C SER A 164 0.19 4.09 0.12
N PHE A 165 -0.77 4.94 -0.23
CA PHE A 165 -2.11 4.90 0.33
C PHE A 165 -3.14 5.38 -0.68
N ALA A 166 -4.33 4.83 -0.61
CA ALA A 166 -5.45 5.20 -1.46
C ALA A 166 -6.77 5.04 -0.70
N THR A 167 -7.84 5.63 -1.24
CA THR A 167 -9.18 5.33 -0.77
C THR A 167 -9.64 3.94 -1.22
N SER A 168 -10.16 3.15 -0.30
CA SER A 168 -10.80 1.85 -0.52
C SER A 168 -12.25 1.88 -0.01
N PRO A 169 -13.08 0.86 -0.34
CA PRO A 169 -14.34 0.65 0.37
C PRO A 169 -14.12 0.61 1.88
N ALA A 170 -15.00 1.26 2.65
CA ALA A 170 -14.83 1.43 4.10
C ALA A 170 -14.88 0.12 4.89
N CYS A 171 -15.55 -0.89 4.33
CA CYS A 171 -15.55 -2.25 4.84
C CYS A 171 -15.81 -3.18 3.66
N ASP A 172 -14.99 -4.20 3.50
CA ASP A 172 -15.20 -5.27 2.51
C ASP A 172 -15.14 -6.64 3.19
N GLU A 173 -15.73 -7.65 2.55
CA GLU A 173 -15.83 -8.99 3.12
C GLU A 173 -14.48 -9.69 3.28
N ALA A 174 -13.47 -9.30 2.50
CA ALA A 174 -12.16 -9.96 2.50
C ALA A 174 -11.25 -9.45 3.61
N THR A 175 -11.21 -8.13 3.83
CA THR A 175 -10.26 -7.47 4.75
C THR A 175 -10.90 -6.86 5.99
N GLY A 176 -12.23 -6.76 6.03
CA GLY A 176 -12.96 -6.11 7.12
C GLY A 176 -12.91 -4.58 7.04
N CYS A 177 -13.07 -3.92 8.20
CA CYS A 177 -13.18 -2.46 8.25
C CYS A 177 -11.88 -1.80 8.72
N CYS A 178 -11.14 -2.44 9.63
CA CYS A 178 -9.83 -1.97 10.06
C CYS A 178 -8.86 -3.13 10.23
N TYR A 179 -7.65 -2.98 9.73
CA TYR A 179 -6.56 -3.89 10.03
C TYR A 179 -5.21 -3.16 10.07
N ILE A 180 -4.25 -3.71 10.78
CA ILE A 180 -2.85 -3.32 10.76
C ILE A 180 -2.06 -4.61 10.79
N GLN A 181 -1.27 -4.88 9.77
CA GLN A 181 -0.38 -6.02 9.70
C GLN A 181 1.00 -5.44 9.44
N SER A 182 1.93 -5.59 10.38
CA SER A 182 3.22 -4.93 10.27
C SER A 182 4.36 -5.77 10.81
N LYS A 183 5.51 -5.58 10.19
CA LYS A 183 6.80 -6.15 10.52
C LYS A 183 7.82 -5.04 10.64
N CYS A 184 8.54 -5.07 11.74
CA CYS A 184 9.74 -4.28 11.94
C CYS A 184 10.83 -5.20 12.49
N CYS A 185 11.87 -5.46 11.68
CA CYS A 185 12.88 -6.48 11.93
C CYS A 185 12.24 -7.85 12.14
N CYS A 186 12.42 -8.49 13.30
CA CYS A 186 11.76 -9.75 13.63
C CYS A 186 10.37 -9.59 14.25
N CYS A 187 9.98 -8.38 14.68
CA CYS A 187 8.75 -8.15 15.42
C CYS A 187 7.55 -8.05 14.47
N ILE A 188 6.54 -8.87 14.71
CA ILE A 188 5.25 -8.83 14.02
C ILE A 188 4.21 -8.23 14.96
N GLN A 189 3.40 -7.33 14.42
CA GLN A 189 2.20 -6.82 15.07
C GLN A 189 1.04 -6.95 14.09
N ALA A 190 -0.05 -7.53 14.56
CA ALA A 190 -1.29 -7.63 13.81
C ALA A 190 -2.47 -7.11 14.62
N LEU A 191 -3.39 -6.45 13.94
CA LEU A 191 -4.69 -6.03 14.42
C LEU A 191 -5.70 -6.24 13.30
N THR A 192 -6.85 -6.85 13.61
CA THR A 192 -7.96 -7.00 12.66
C THR A 192 -9.29 -6.75 13.37
N LEU A 193 -10.15 -5.95 12.75
CA LEU A 193 -11.48 -5.59 13.22
C LEU A 193 -12.50 -5.71 12.07
N PRO A 194 -13.52 -6.57 12.19
CA PRO A 194 -13.87 -7.40 13.36
C PRO A 194 -12.85 -8.53 13.66
N PRO A 195 -12.85 -9.08 14.89
CA PRO A 195 -11.99 -10.21 15.25
C PRO A 195 -12.26 -11.45 14.40
N GLY A 196 -11.21 -12.26 14.22
CA GLY A 196 -11.23 -13.43 13.35
C GLY A 196 -10.95 -13.04 11.91
N GLY A 197 -9.71 -12.60 11.65
CA GLY A 197 -9.24 -12.12 10.35
C GLY A 197 -9.73 -12.94 9.16
N GLY A 198 -9.79 -12.30 7.99
CA GLY A 198 -10.43 -12.88 6.81
C GLY A 198 -9.88 -14.28 6.52
N LYS A 199 -10.70 -15.15 5.92
CA LYS A 199 -10.38 -16.55 5.54
C LYS A 199 -9.03 -16.74 4.81
N SER A 200 -8.38 -15.65 4.40
CA SER A 200 -7.24 -15.62 3.50
C SER A 200 -6.03 -14.84 4.04
N ASP A 201 -6.04 -14.29 5.25
CA ASP A 201 -4.98 -13.38 5.73
C ASP A 201 -3.85 -14.05 6.54
N GLY A 202 -4.02 -15.31 6.95
CA GLY A 202 -3.00 -16.08 7.68
C GLY A 202 -2.88 -15.74 9.17
N ILE A 203 -3.82 -14.98 9.72
CA ILE A 203 -3.81 -14.55 11.13
C ILE A 203 -4.73 -15.46 11.97
N PRO A 204 -4.24 -16.07 13.07
CA PRO A 204 -5.08 -16.91 13.93
C PRO A 204 -6.08 -16.05 14.71
N ALA A 205 -7.23 -16.61 15.09
CA ALA A 205 -8.14 -15.95 16.04
C ALA A 205 -7.59 -16.00 17.48
N LEU A 206 -6.86 -17.07 17.82
CA LEU A 206 -6.20 -17.25 19.11
C LEU A 206 -4.90 -18.04 18.92
N ALA A 207 -3.78 -17.49 19.37
CA ALA A 207 -2.49 -18.17 19.38
C ALA A 207 -1.65 -17.73 20.60
N CYS A 208 -0.82 -18.65 21.09
CA CYS A 208 0.04 -18.40 22.23
C CYS A 208 1.30 -19.26 22.13
N CYS A 209 2.47 -18.67 22.39
CA CYS A 209 3.75 -19.38 22.44
C CYS A 209 4.04 -20.25 21.20
N GLY A 210 3.74 -19.73 20.01
CA GLY A 210 3.96 -20.42 18.72
C GLY A 210 2.90 -21.48 18.37
N VAL A 211 1.88 -21.66 19.20
CA VAL A 211 0.79 -22.62 18.96
C VAL A 211 -0.48 -21.87 18.59
N THR A 212 -1.04 -22.19 17.42
CA THR A 212 -2.39 -21.75 17.02
C THR A 212 -3.42 -22.56 17.80
N ILE A 213 -4.22 -21.89 18.63
CA ILE A 213 -5.27 -22.51 19.44
C ILE A 213 -6.60 -22.49 18.68
N TRP A 214 -6.87 -21.41 17.93
CA TRP A 214 -8.06 -21.27 17.09
C TRP A 214 -7.71 -20.44 15.86
N SER A 215 -7.95 -20.99 14.66
CA SER A 215 -7.69 -20.31 13.38
C SER A 215 -8.79 -19.33 12.98
N GLY A 216 -9.95 -19.31 13.66
CA GLY A 216 -11.10 -18.50 13.25
C GLY A 216 -11.87 -19.07 12.06
N GLU A 217 -11.29 -20.02 11.32
CA GLU A 217 -12.01 -20.79 10.32
C GLU A 217 -13.06 -21.65 11.02
N LYS A 218 -14.32 -21.50 10.62
CA LYS A 218 -15.27 -22.61 10.73
C LYS A 218 -14.73 -23.66 9.78
N GLY A 219 -13.87 -24.55 10.29
CA GLY A 219 -13.49 -25.73 9.53
C GLY A 219 -14.78 -26.37 9.03
N ASP A 220 -14.86 -26.60 7.71
CA ASP A 220 -15.83 -27.53 7.18
C ASP A 220 -15.53 -28.86 7.89
N ALA A 221 -16.33 -29.18 8.90
CA ALA A 221 -16.05 -30.18 9.93
C ALA A 221 -16.08 -31.64 9.43
N ASP A 222 -15.77 -31.87 8.16
CA ASP A 222 -16.10 -33.09 7.42
C ASP A 222 -14.88 -33.91 6.95
N SER A 223 -13.64 -33.64 7.40
CA SER A 223 -12.47 -34.41 6.90
C SER A 223 -11.48 -35.00 7.93
N ASP A 224 -11.65 -34.77 9.24
CA ASP A 224 -10.68 -35.26 10.24
C ASP A 224 -11.06 -36.55 10.99
N GLU A 225 -12.15 -37.23 10.63
CA GLU A 225 -12.54 -38.50 11.27
C GLU A 225 -11.78 -39.74 10.71
N GLU A 226 -10.95 -39.60 9.67
CA GLU A 226 -10.28 -40.74 9.02
C GLU A 226 -8.80 -40.95 9.42
N ALA A 227 -8.24 -40.14 10.32
CA ALA A 227 -6.83 -40.24 10.74
C ALA A 227 -6.60 -40.78 12.17
N ARG A 228 -7.63 -41.35 12.81
CA ARG A 228 -7.53 -41.97 14.16
C ARG A 228 -7.94 -43.44 14.22
N SER A 229 -7.96 -44.14 13.09
CA SER A 229 -8.14 -45.60 12.99
C SER A 229 -6.84 -46.35 12.73
#